data_AF-A0A971SDX6-F1
#
_entry.id   AF-A0A971SDX6-F1
#
_cell.length_a   1.000
_cell.length_b   1.000
_cell.length_c   1.000
_cell.angle_alpha   90.00
_cell.angle_beta   90.00
_cell.angle_gamma   90.00
#
_symmetry.space_group_name_H-M   'P 1'
#
loop_
_entity.id
_entity.type
_entity.pdbx_description
1 polymer ?
#
loop_
_entity_poly.entity_id
_entity_poly.type
_entity_poly.pdbx_seq_one_letter_code
_entity_poly.pdbx_strand_id
1 'polypeptide(L)' 'MAIALLNGMDYIVSWNFKHLVKPKTKMAVRAFAIKEGYKQIEIITPEEVVENGED' A
#
# COMPACT_ATOMS: atom_id res chain seq x y z
N MET A 1 -0.30 -2.82 -8.27
CA MET A 1 -1.59 -2.57 -7.58
C MET A 1 -2.59 -3.69 -7.85
N ALA A 2 -3.11 -3.84 -9.08
CA ALA A 2 -4.11 -4.85 -9.40
C ALA A 2 -3.72 -6.29 -8.98
N ILE A 3 -2.49 -6.72 -9.32
CA ILE A 3 -1.97 -8.03 -8.92
C ILE A 3 -2.00 -8.21 -7.40
N ALA A 4 -1.67 -7.17 -6.63
CA ALA A 4 -1.63 -7.22 -5.19
C ALA A 4 -3.01 -7.40 -4.55
N LEU A 5 -4.01 -6.69 -5.08
CA LEU A 5 -5.41 -6.83 -4.68
C LEU A 5 -5.94 -8.24 -4.99
N LEU A 6 -5.68 -8.74 -6.21
CA LEU A 6 -6.13 -10.07 -6.64
C LEU A 6 -5.52 -11.21 -5.82
N ASN A 7 -4.29 -11.04 -5.36
CA ASN A 7 -3.60 -12.02 -4.52
C ASN A 7 -3.83 -11.80 -3.01
N GLY A 8 -4.62 -10.81 -2.61
CA GLY A 8 -4.88 -10.52 -1.19
C GLY A 8 -3.62 -10.16 -0.39
N MET A 9 -2.68 -9.47 -1.02
CA MET A 9 -1.46 -9.01 -0.35
C MET A 9 -1.77 -7.95 0.71
N ASP A 10 -1.02 -7.97 1.80
CA ASP A 10 -1.18 -7.02 2.91
C ASP A 10 -0.57 -5.65 2.59
N TYR A 11 0.59 -5.64 1.93
CA TYR A 11 1.38 -4.43 1.71
C TYR A 11 1.90 -4.29 0.28
N ILE A 12 1.97 -3.05 -0.20
CA ILE A 12 2.82 -2.63 -1.31
C ILE A 12 3.86 -1.68 -0.75
N VAL A 13 5.12 -2.08 -0.84
CA VAL A 13 6.26 -1.26 -0.43
C VAL A 13 6.77 -0.47 -1.64
N SER A 14 6.90 0.86 -1.54
CA SER A 14 7.31 1.69 -2.68
C SER A 14 7.97 3.01 -2.30
N TRP A 15 9.01 3.39 -3.05
CA TRP A 15 9.64 4.73 -3.02
C TRP A 15 8.93 5.77 -3.89
N ASN A 16 7.84 5.42 -4.59
CA ASN A 16 7.21 6.33 -5.53
C ASN A 16 6.25 7.32 -4.84
N PHE A 17 6.82 8.38 -4.27
CA PHE A 17 6.09 9.49 -3.67
C PHE A 17 5.31 10.33 -4.68
N LYS A 18 5.61 10.23 -5.97
CA LYS A 18 4.87 10.99 -6.99
C LYS A 18 3.48 10.41 -7.23
N HIS A 19 3.35 9.09 -7.19
CA HIS A 19 2.16 8.38 -7.66
C HIS A 19 1.55 7.38 -6.68
N LEU A 20 2.35 6.64 -5.90
CA LEU A 20 1.85 5.51 -5.09
C LEU A 20 1.67 5.86 -3.61
N VAL A 21 2.69 6.47 -3.00
CA VAL A 21 2.73 6.66 -1.54
C VAL A 21 1.84 7.82 -1.07
N LYS A 22 1.39 8.70 -1.98
CA LYS A 22 0.57 9.86 -1.60
C LYS A 22 -0.70 9.43 -0.86
N PRO A 23 -1.13 10.15 0.21
CA PRO A 23 -2.35 9.83 0.95
C PRO A 23 -3.58 9.67 0.05
N LYS A 24 -3.73 10.52 -0.97
CA LYS A 24 -4.83 10.44 -1.94
C LYS A 24 -4.86 9.09 -2.67
N THR A 25 -3.70 8.55 -3.07
CA THR A 25 -3.61 7.25 -3.72
C THR A 25 -3.92 6.13 -2.74
N LYS A 26 -3.33 6.16 -1.53
CA LYS A 26 -3.61 5.17 -0.47
C LYS A 26 -5.11 5.08 -0.20
N MET A 27 -5.76 6.23 0.01
CA MET A 27 -7.21 6.33 0.24
C MET A 27 -8.04 5.83 -0.94
N ALA A 28 -7.70 6.22 -2.17
CA ALA A 28 -8.44 5.80 -3.36
C ALA A 28 -8.39 4.28 -3.55
N VAL A 29 -7.22 3.67 -3.34
CA VAL A 29 -7.03 2.22 -3.44
C VAL A 29 -7.82 1.50 -2.34
N ARG A 30 -7.76 2.00 -1.10
CA ARG A 30 -8.51 1.42 0.03
C ARG A 30 -10.02 1.49 -0.20
N ALA A 31 -10.52 2.64 -0.65
CA ALA A 31 -11.94 2.82 -0.98
C ALA A 31 -12.38 1.88 -2.11
N PHE A 32 -11.55 1.73 -3.15
CA PHE A 32 -11.80 0.77 -4.23
C PHE A 32 -11.83 -0.67 -3.70
N ALA A 33 -10.85 -1.08 -2.89
CA ALA A 33 -10.79 -2.43 -2.35
C ALA A 33 -12.05 -2.77 -1.52
N ILE A 34 -12.49 -1.84 -0.67
CA ILE A 34 -13.72 -1.98 0.11
C ILE A 34 -14.94 -2.09 -0.80
N LYS A 35 -15.06 -1.18 -1.78
CA LYS A 35 -16.21 -1.13 -2.71
C LYS A 35 -16.39 -2.43 -3.48
N GLU A 36 -15.28 -3.06 -3.88
CA GLU A 36 -15.28 -4.27 -4.71
C GLU A 36 -15.12 -5.56 -3.88
N GLY A 37 -15.05 -5.47 -2.55
CA GLY A 37 -14.91 -6.63 -1.67
C GLY A 37 -13.53 -7.30 -1.67
N TYR A 38 -12.49 -6.62 -2.15
CA TYR A 38 -11.12 -7.10 -2.04
C TYR A 38 -10.57 -6.88 -0.62
N LYS A 39 -9.61 -7.72 -0.22
CA LYS A 39 -8.81 -7.45 0.98
C LYS A 39 -8.14 -6.08 0.84
N GLN A 40 -8.23 -5.28 1.89
CA GLN A 40 -7.60 -3.96 1.94
C GLN A 40 -6.08 -4.13 1.89
N ILE A 41 -5.42 -3.29 1.11
CA ILE A 41 -3.98 -3.27 0.98
C ILE A 41 -3.43 -1.93 1.44
N GLU A 42 -2.35 -1.97 2.21
CA GLU A 42 -1.65 -0.77 2.64
C GLU A 42 -0.47 -0.49 1.72
N ILE A 43 -0.28 0.78 1.35
CA ILE A 43 0.88 1.22 0.58
C ILE A 43 1.81 1.90 1.55
N ILE A 44 3.04 1.42 1.68
CA ILE A 44 4.01 1.91 2.65
C ILE A 44 5.34 2.24 1.98
N THR A 45 6.12 3.12 2.60
CA THR A 45 7.50 3.35 2.18
C THR A 45 8.40 2.25 2.70
N PRO A 46 9.58 2.06 2.11
CA PRO A 46 10.57 1.13 2.64
C PRO A 46 11.00 1.47 4.06
N GLU A 47 11.10 2.74 4.43
CA GLU A 47 11.43 3.14 5.81
C GLU A 47 10.35 2.75 6.82
N GLU A 48 9.09 2.64 6.41
CA GLU A 48 8.02 2.13 7.29
C GLU A 48 8.15 0.61 7.55
N VAL A 49 8.93 -0.12 6.74
CA VAL A 49 9.16 -1.58 6.86
C VAL A 49 10.44 -1.89 7.64
N VAL A 50 11.47 -1.08 7.42
CA VAL A 50 12.75 -1.25 8.11
C VAL A 50 12.55 -0.71 9.52
N GLU A 51 12.25 -1.61 10.46
CA GLU A 51 12.41 -1.35 11.89
C GLU A 51 13.83 -0.83 12.09
N ASN A 52 14.01 0.31 12.78
CA ASN A 52 15.33 0.90 13.05
C ASN A 52 16.19 -0.10 13.85
N GLY A 53 16.77 -1.06 13.17
CA GLY A 53 17.79 -1.96 13.67
C GLY A 53 19.13 -1.31 13.44
N GLU A 54 19.43 -0.27 14.23
CA GLU A 54 20.78 0.15 14.60
C GLU A 54 20.71 1.27 15.66
N ASP A 55 21.55 1.10 16.67
CA ASP A 55 21.85 2.00 17.78
C ASP A 55 22.30 3.41 17.37
#